data_AF-A0A9E1RY99-F1
#
_entry.id   AF-A0A9E1RY99-F1
#
_cell.length_a   1.000
_cell.length_b   1.000
_cell.length_c   1.000
_cell.angle_alpha   90.00
_cell.angle_beta   90.00
_cell.angle_gamma   90.00
#
_symmetry.space_group_name_H-M   'P 1'
#
loop_
_entity.id
_entity.type
_entity.pdbx_description
1 polymer ?
#
loop_
_entity_poly.entity_id
_entity_poly.type
_entity_poly.pdbx_seq_one_letter_code
_entity_poly.pdbx_strand_id
1 'polypeptide(L)'
;MTEQTPILEKQDSPPRKGPWDQRIARFLVRPLVRTRVTPNHLTTLRLLLGLGACALLAYGEVPLIHWGAGLFALSNFVDHMDGELARLSGKTSRFGHLYDLFSDIAVHILLFFSIGIGLMDSWLGEAAWLMGLVSGISVAGLFTLFQYLENRMGQKQAGLPRFAGFETEDVMYLIGPAIWGGGLIPILIAATIGAPLFGLWALVRYRREIFQAAK
;
A
#
# COMPACT_ATOMS: atom_id res chain seq x y z
N MET A 1 -32.02 46.60 -21.97
CA MET A 1 -32.94 45.45 -22.05
C MET A 1 -32.09 44.24 -22.38
N THR A 2 -31.64 43.53 -21.34
CA THR A 2 -32.16 42.20 -20.91
C THR A 2 -31.62 41.10 -21.85
N GLU A 3 -30.96 40.02 -21.45
CA GLU A 3 -30.95 39.17 -20.24
C GLU A 3 -29.61 38.41 -20.19
N GLN A 4 -28.91 38.38 -19.06
CA GLN A 4 -28.85 37.24 -18.12
C GLN A 4 -28.43 35.89 -18.74
N THR A 5 -27.20 35.48 -18.41
CA THR A 5 -26.74 34.07 -18.36
C THR A 5 -27.71 33.26 -17.49
N PRO A 6 -27.89 31.95 -17.74
CA PRO A 6 -27.11 30.98 -16.95
C PRO A 6 -26.83 29.69 -17.79
N ILE A 7 -26.09 28.65 -17.40
CA ILE A 7 -25.87 28.03 -16.10
C ILE A 7 -24.50 27.33 -16.18
N LEU A 8 -23.65 27.59 -15.19
CA LEU A 8 -22.54 26.69 -14.84
C LEU A 8 -23.15 25.35 -14.46
N GLU A 9 -23.04 24.34 -15.33
CA GLU A 9 -23.29 22.96 -14.94
C GLU A 9 -22.15 22.51 -14.02
N LYS A 10 -22.24 22.95 -12.76
CA LYS A 10 -21.47 22.41 -11.66
C LYS A 10 -21.95 20.98 -11.53
N GLN A 11 -21.18 20.02 -12.05
CA GLN A 11 -21.41 18.60 -11.79
C GLN A 11 -21.33 18.36 -10.27
N ASP A 12 -22.47 18.50 -9.59
CA ASP A 12 -22.73 18.01 -8.25
C ASP A 12 -22.80 16.48 -8.32
N SER A 13 -21.66 15.87 -8.65
CA SER A 13 -21.42 14.51 -8.25
C SER A 13 -21.28 14.53 -6.73
N PRO A 14 -22.12 13.79 -5.97
CA PRO A 14 -21.96 13.72 -4.52
C PRO A 14 -20.51 13.29 -4.23
N PRO A 15 -19.86 13.85 -3.19
CA PRO A 15 -18.49 13.49 -2.88
C PRO A 15 -18.42 11.96 -2.76
N ARG A 16 -17.75 11.33 -3.74
CA ARG A 16 -17.68 9.87 -3.83
C ARG A 16 -17.09 9.38 -2.52
N LYS A 17 -17.86 8.56 -1.80
CA LYS A 17 -17.45 8.00 -0.52
C LYS A 17 -16.17 7.19 -0.76
N GLY A 18 -15.07 7.51 -0.07
CA GLY A 18 -13.80 6.79 -0.20
C GLY A 18 -13.90 5.29 0.13
N PRO A 19 -12.83 4.53 -0.09
CA PRO A 19 -12.67 3.13 0.32
C PRO A 19 -13.12 2.85 1.76
N TRP A 20 -13.47 1.59 2.05
CA TRP A 20 -14.07 1.20 3.33
C TRP A 20 -13.11 1.37 4.51
N ASP A 21 -11.92 0.85 4.36
CA ASP A 21 -10.74 1.05 5.20
C ASP A 21 -10.49 2.55 5.49
N GLN A 22 -10.47 3.43 4.48
CA GLN A 22 -10.29 4.87 4.66
C GLN A 22 -11.42 5.51 5.48
N ARG A 23 -12.66 5.03 5.36
CA ARG A 23 -13.78 5.52 6.19
C ARG A 23 -13.62 5.14 7.64
N ILE A 24 -13.21 3.90 7.90
CA ILE A 24 -12.98 3.40 9.26
C ILE A 24 -11.79 4.14 9.87
N ALA A 25 -10.68 4.25 9.14
CA ALA A 25 -9.51 5.02 9.52
C ALA A 25 -9.90 6.47 9.86
N ARG A 26 -10.64 7.15 8.97
CA ARG A 26 -11.15 8.51 9.20
C ARG A 26 -11.98 8.64 10.48
N PHE A 27 -12.84 7.66 10.75
CA PHE A 27 -13.63 7.63 11.98
C PHE A 27 -12.74 7.51 13.21
N LEU A 28 -11.75 6.61 13.18
CA LEU A 28 -10.83 6.37 14.30
C LEU A 28 -9.85 7.52 14.55
N VAL A 29 -9.42 8.25 13.52
CA VAL A 29 -8.46 9.37 13.69
C VAL A 29 -9.11 10.69 14.05
N ARG A 30 -10.44 10.85 13.87
CA ARG A 30 -11.17 12.07 14.23
C ARG A 30 -10.92 12.56 15.67
N PRO A 31 -10.90 11.71 16.71
CA PRO A 31 -10.56 12.12 18.07
C PRO A 31 -9.11 12.61 18.19
N LEU A 32 -8.20 12.04 17.39
CA LEU A 32 -6.76 12.36 17.42
C LEU A 32 -6.46 13.72 16.76
N VAL A 33 -7.33 14.25 15.90
CA VAL A 33 -7.13 15.53 15.19
C VAL A 33 -6.86 16.70 16.14
N ARG A 34 -7.50 16.72 17.31
CA ARG A 34 -7.36 17.79 18.32
C ARG A 34 -6.23 17.55 19.33
N THR A 35 -5.45 16.48 19.17
CA THR A 35 -4.35 16.12 20.08
C THR A 35 -3.00 16.59 19.55
N ARG A 36 -1.94 16.38 20.34
CA ARG A 36 -0.55 16.64 19.94
C ARG A 36 0.03 15.57 19.01
N VAL A 37 -0.72 14.51 18.73
CA VAL A 37 -0.29 13.44 17.82
C VAL A 37 -0.09 14.02 16.42
N THR A 38 1.03 13.66 15.78
CA THR A 38 1.38 14.07 14.42
C THR A 38 1.23 12.88 13.48
N PRO A 39 0.99 13.11 12.17
CA PRO A 39 0.98 12.04 11.17
C PRO A 39 2.28 11.20 11.22
N ASN A 40 3.44 11.84 11.36
CA ASN A 40 4.71 11.15 11.46
C ASN A 40 4.80 10.16 12.64
N HIS A 41 4.09 10.40 13.76
CA HIS A 41 4.05 9.42 14.86
C HIS A 41 3.31 8.13 14.44
N LEU A 42 2.25 8.25 13.64
CA LEU A 42 1.53 7.10 13.10
C LEU A 42 2.38 6.39 12.05
N THR A 43 3.09 7.13 11.18
CA THR A 43 4.04 6.55 10.23
C THR A 43 5.15 5.77 10.93
N THR A 44 5.70 6.31 12.03
CA THR A 44 6.69 5.56 12.85
C THR A 44 6.07 4.34 13.51
N LEU A 45 4.86 4.44 14.06
CA LEU A 45 4.15 3.30 14.63
C LEU A 45 3.94 2.21 13.58
N ARG A 46 3.45 2.57 12.40
CA ARG A 46 3.33 1.67 11.25
C ARG A 46 4.64 0.98 10.93
N LEU A 47 5.73 1.74 10.79
CA LEU A 47 7.05 1.19 10.51
C LEU A 47 7.46 0.15 11.57
N LEU A 48 7.27 0.44 12.86
CA LEU A 48 7.59 -0.49 13.94
C LEU A 48 6.74 -1.78 13.88
N LEU A 49 5.44 -1.64 13.57
CA LEU A 49 4.55 -2.79 13.39
C LEU A 49 4.97 -3.64 12.18
N GLY A 50 5.30 -3.01 11.06
CA GLY A 50 5.79 -3.66 9.85
C GLY A 50 7.11 -4.40 10.08
N LEU A 51 8.07 -3.77 10.78
CA LEU A 51 9.34 -4.41 11.15
C LEU A 51 9.13 -5.59 12.12
N GLY A 52 8.22 -5.44 13.09
CA GLY A 52 7.83 -6.55 13.97
C GLY A 52 7.21 -7.71 13.19
N ALA A 53 6.38 -7.42 12.18
CA ALA A 53 5.78 -8.44 11.34
C ALA A 53 6.85 -9.18 10.52
N CYS A 54 7.80 -8.46 9.95
CA CYS A 54 8.94 -9.02 9.23
C CYS A 54 9.77 -9.94 10.13
N ALA A 55 10.10 -9.50 11.34
CA ALA A 55 10.84 -10.32 12.30
C ALA A 55 10.12 -11.63 12.61
N LEU A 56 8.81 -11.59 12.88
CA LEU A 56 8.00 -12.78 13.17
C LEU A 56 7.90 -13.74 11.98
N LEU A 57 7.75 -13.22 10.75
CA LEU A 57 7.68 -14.02 9.53
C LEU A 57 9.01 -14.71 9.21
N ALA A 58 10.14 -14.05 9.50
CA ALA A 58 11.47 -14.60 9.25
C ALA A 58 11.81 -15.82 10.13
N TYR A 59 11.16 -15.99 11.29
CA TYR A 59 11.38 -17.17 12.14
C TYR A 59 10.83 -18.47 11.54
N GLY A 60 9.87 -18.41 10.61
CA GLY A 60 9.35 -19.61 9.93
C GLY A 60 8.41 -20.51 10.76
N GLU A 61 8.20 -20.24 12.05
CA GLU A 61 7.27 -21.02 12.88
C GLU A 61 5.81 -20.61 12.66
N VAL A 62 4.91 -21.58 12.48
CA VAL A 62 3.48 -21.33 12.16
C VAL A 62 2.79 -20.33 13.10
N PRO A 63 2.92 -20.41 14.44
CA PRO A 63 2.31 -19.42 15.33
C PRO A 63 2.86 -18.01 15.12
N LEU A 64 4.17 -17.87 14.91
CA LEU A 64 4.83 -16.58 14.68
C LEU A 64 4.44 -16.01 13.32
N ILE A 65 4.34 -16.86 12.29
CA ILE A 65 3.85 -16.48 10.96
C ILE A 65 2.44 -15.89 11.05
N HIS A 66 1.54 -16.51 11.83
CA HIS A 66 0.16 -16.02 12.00
C HIS A 66 0.12 -14.67 12.72
N TRP A 67 0.93 -14.49 13.76
CA TRP A 67 1.08 -13.21 14.45
C TRP A 67 1.70 -12.14 13.55
N GLY A 68 2.71 -12.50 12.76
CA GLY A 68 3.35 -11.61 11.79
C GLY A 68 2.37 -11.13 10.73
N ALA A 69 1.55 -12.03 10.19
CA ALA A 69 0.47 -11.68 9.25
C ALA A 69 -0.55 -10.71 9.86
N GLY A 70 -0.97 -10.94 11.12
CA GLY A 70 -1.86 -10.04 11.84
C GLY A 70 -1.23 -8.66 12.09
N LEU A 71 0.05 -8.63 12.45
CA LEU A 71 0.79 -7.41 12.71
C LEU A 71 1.03 -6.59 11.43
N PHE A 72 1.27 -7.26 10.29
CA PHE A 72 1.35 -6.63 8.98
C PHE A 72 0.00 -6.04 8.56
N ALA A 73 -1.11 -6.77 8.74
CA ALA A 73 -2.45 -6.24 8.47
C ALA A 73 -2.75 -5.01 9.33
N LEU A 74 -2.35 -5.03 10.61
CA LEU A 74 -2.46 -3.86 11.50
C LEU A 74 -1.59 -2.70 11.01
N SER A 75 -0.34 -2.96 10.60
CA SER A 75 0.57 -1.97 10.02
C SER A 75 -0.08 -1.25 8.82
N ASN A 76 -0.62 -2.01 7.86
CA ASN A 76 -1.32 -1.45 6.69
C ASN A 76 -2.54 -0.63 7.11
N PHE A 77 -3.27 -1.04 8.14
CA PHE A 77 -4.39 -0.26 8.65
C PHE A 77 -3.95 1.08 9.25
N VAL A 78 -2.83 1.11 9.98
CA VAL A 78 -2.28 2.36 10.56
C VAL A 78 -1.78 3.33 9.46
N ASP A 79 -1.32 2.82 8.31
CA ASP A 79 -0.97 3.64 7.13
C ASP A 79 -2.13 4.55 6.70
N HIS A 80 -3.30 3.95 6.49
CA HIS A 80 -4.49 4.69 6.09
C HIS A 80 -4.91 5.73 7.14
N MET A 81 -4.61 5.46 8.42
CA MET A 81 -4.87 6.40 9.50
C MET A 81 -3.95 7.63 9.44
N ASP A 82 -2.68 7.49 9.11
CA ASP A 82 -1.75 8.63 9.09
C ASP A 82 -2.08 9.62 7.95
N GLY A 83 -2.45 9.11 6.77
CA GLY A 83 -2.88 9.89 5.63
C GLY A 83 -4.19 10.61 5.89
N GLU A 84 -5.16 9.94 6.52
CA GLU A 84 -6.43 10.56 6.93
C GLU A 84 -6.21 11.61 8.03
N LEU A 85 -5.31 11.36 8.99
CA LEU A 85 -4.97 12.33 10.02
C LEU A 85 -4.29 13.56 9.41
N ALA A 86 -3.37 13.39 8.45
CA ALA A 86 -2.73 14.49 7.74
C ALA A 86 -3.74 15.35 6.97
N ARG A 87 -4.69 14.70 6.27
CA ARG A 87 -5.79 15.37 5.55
C ARG A 87 -6.71 16.15 6.48
N LEU A 88 -7.12 15.55 7.60
CA LEU A 88 -8.07 16.17 8.54
C LEU A 88 -7.44 17.25 9.44
N SER A 89 -6.18 17.08 9.82
CA SER A 89 -5.47 18.03 10.69
C SER A 89 -4.79 19.17 9.94
N GLY A 90 -4.75 19.11 8.60
CA GLY A 90 -4.06 20.09 7.75
C GLY A 90 -2.53 20.07 7.91
N LYS A 91 -1.98 19.03 8.55
CA LYS A 91 -0.53 18.88 8.84
C LYS A 91 0.20 18.11 7.74
N THR A 92 -0.04 18.45 6.48
CA THR A 92 0.69 17.84 5.35
C THR A 92 2.09 18.47 5.22
N SER A 93 3.14 17.66 5.14
CA SER A 93 4.51 18.15 4.93
C SER A 93 5.24 17.32 3.88
N ARG A 94 6.16 17.97 3.14
CA ARG A 94 7.00 17.29 2.14
C ARG A 94 7.88 16.21 2.78
N PHE A 95 8.41 16.48 3.97
CA PHE A 95 9.19 15.52 4.73
C PHE A 95 8.35 14.31 5.16
N GLY A 96 7.15 14.54 5.71
CA GLY A 96 6.24 13.46 6.10
C GLY A 96 5.87 12.56 4.93
N HIS A 97 5.56 13.14 3.77
CA HIS A 97 5.27 12.36 2.56
C HIS A 97 6.47 11.51 2.09
N LEU A 98 7.69 12.04 2.14
CA LEU A 98 8.88 11.27 1.79
C LEU A 98 9.19 10.17 2.82
N TYR A 99 9.00 10.47 4.11
CA TYR A 99 9.21 9.50 5.19
C TYR A 99 8.22 8.34 5.10
N ASP A 100 6.97 8.64 4.78
CA ASP A 100 5.93 7.65 4.56
C ASP A 100 6.24 6.75 3.34
N LEU A 101 6.56 7.35 2.19
CA LEU A 101 6.97 6.60 1.00
C LEU A 101 8.18 5.69 1.24
N PHE A 102 9.20 6.21 1.94
CA PHE A 102 10.38 5.40 2.28
C PHE A 102 10.03 4.24 3.22
N SER A 103 9.24 4.52 4.26
CA SER A 103 8.82 3.49 5.23
C SER A 103 8.00 2.41 4.54
N ASP A 104 7.15 2.79 3.58
CA ASP A 104 6.33 1.85 2.85
C ASP A 104 7.15 0.92 1.93
N ILE A 105 8.05 1.50 1.13
CA ILE A 105 8.97 0.75 0.27
C ILE A 105 9.81 -0.22 1.10
N ALA A 106 10.35 0.26 2.24
CA ALA A 106 11.18 -0.55 3.11
C ALA A 106 10.41 -1.74 3.69
N VAL A 107 9.21 -1.51 4.23
CA VAL A 107 8.38 -2.59 4.82
C VAL A 107 7.98 -3.61 3.76
N HIS A 108 7.57 -3.18 2.55
CA HIS A 108 7.19 -4.12 1.48
C HIS A 108 8.36 -5.01 1.04
N ILE A 109 9.56 -4.43 0.86
CA ILE A 109 10.75 -5.22 0.51
C ILE A 109 11.08 -6.21 1.63
N LEU A 110 11.12 -5.73 2.88
CA LEU A 110 11.47 -6.55 4.04
C LEU A 110 10.44 -7.64 4.31
N LEU A 111 9.16 -7.40 4.05
CA LEU A 111 8.10 -8.38 4.25
C LEU A 111 8.33 -9.63 3.38
N PHE A 112 8.47 -9.44 2.07
CA PHE A 112 8.69 -10.56 1.15
C PHE A 112 10.05 -11.21 1.36
N PHE A 113 11.09 -10.42 1.67
CA PHE A 113 12.39 -10.96 2.03
C PHE A 113 12.30 -11.86 3.28
N SER A 114 11.61 -11.41 4.32
CA SER A 114 11.41 -12.16 5.57
C SER A 114 10.58 -13.43 5.35
N ILE A 115 9.55 -13.36 4.52
CA ILE A 115 8.79 -14.53 4.05
C ILE A 115 9.72 -15.55 3.37
N GLY A 116 10.63 -15.08 2.51
CA GLY A 116 11.63 -15.92 1.86
C GLY A 116 12.58 -16.59 2.84
N ILE A 117 13.08 -15.85 3.83
CA ILE A 117 13.93 -16.37 4.90
C ILE A 117 13.19 -17.43 5.72
N GLY A 118 11.96 -17.13 6.16
CA GLY A 118 11.14 -18.06 6.96
C GLY A 118 10.70 -19.33 6.21
N LEU A 119 10.90 -19.37 4.88
CA LEU A 119 10.60 -20.53 4.03
C LEU A 119 11.86 -21.30 3.59
N MET A 120 13.05 -20.96 4.06
CA MET A 120 14.29 -21.64 3.64
C MET A 120 14.32 -23.13 4.00
N ASP A 121 13.67 -23.52 5.11
CA ASP A 121 13.56 -24.92 5.53
C ASP A 121 12.47 -25.70 4.79
N SER A 122 11.71 -25.04 3.89
CA SER A 122 10.71 -25.68 3.05
C SER A 122 11.34 -26.33 1.81
N TRP A 123 10.51 -26.96 0.96
CA TRP A 123 10.96 -27.54 -0.31
C TRP A 123 11.53 -26.50 -1.30
N LEU A 124 11.32 -25.19 -1.07
CA LEU A 124 11.93 -24.11 -1.85
C LEU A 124 13.43 -23.97 -1.57
N GLY A 125 13.91 -24.42 -0.39
CA GLY A 125 15.31 -24.33 0.00
C GLY A 125 15.87 -22.91 -0.04
N GLU A 126 17.14 -22.79 -0.39
CA GLU A 126 17.83 -21.49 -0.52
C GLU A 126 17.25 -20.58 -1.61
N ALA A 127 16.44 -21.10 -2.56
CA ALA A 127 15.81 -20.23 -3.54
C ALA A 127 14.78 -19.29 -2.89
N ALA A 128 14.23 -19.65 -1.72
CA ALA A 128 13.18 -18.90 -1.05
C ALA A 128 13.57 -17.45 -0.72
N TRP A 129 14.79 -17.19 -0.25
CA TRP A 129 15.23 -15.82 0.09
C TRP A 129 15.41 -14.95 -1.16
N LEU A 130 15.90 -15.53 -2.26
CA LEU A 130 16.01 -14.85 -3.56
C LEU A 130 14.63 -14.52 -4.12
N MET A 131 13.71 -15.47 -4.06
CA MET A 131 12.31 -15.28 -4.44
C MET A 131 11.67 -14.15 -3.62
N GLY A 132 11.94 -14.12 -2.31
CA GLY A 132 11.50 -13.06 -1.39
C GLY A 132 12.04 -11.69 -1.78
N LEU A 133 13.34 -11.61 -2.07
CA LEU A 133 13.98 -10.36 -2.49
C LEU A 133 13.42 -9.84 -3.83
N VAL A 134 13.30 -10.71 -4.84
CA VAL A 134 12.74 -10.36 -6.16
C VAL A 134 11.29 -9.91 -6.04
N SER A 135 10.49 -10.64 -5.26
CA SER A 135 9.09 -10.27 -4.97
C SER A 135 9.00 -8.91 -4.29
N GLY A 136 9.79 -8.69 -3.24
CA GLY A 136 9.78 -7.44 -2.46
C GLY A 136 10.13 -6.23 -3.31
N ILE A 137 11.22 -6.30 -4.09
CA ILE A 137 11.63 -5.21 -4.99
C ILE A 137 10.56 -4.95 -6.05
N SER A 138 9.99 -6.01 -6.62
CA SER A 138 8.99 -5.88 -7.70
C SER A 138 7.67 -5.29 -7.20
N VAL A 139 7.18 -5.74 -6.04
CA VAL A 139 5.94 -5.24 -5.42
C VAL A 139 6.12 -3.78 -4.98
N ALA A 140 7.22 -3.45 -4.30
CA ALA A 140 7.50 -2.06 -3.89
C ALA A 140 7.68 -1.14 -5.11
N GLY A 141 8.31 -1.63 -6.18
CA GLY A 141 8.46 -0.90 -7.44
C GLY A 141 7.12 -0.65 -8.13
N LEU A 142 6.24 -1.66 -8.19
CA LEU A 142 4.87 -1.52 -8.70
C LEU A 142 4.06 -0.50 -7.91
N PHE A 143 4.11 -0.58 -6.58
CA PHE A 143 3.44 0.37 -5.70
C PHE A 143 3.91 1.80 -5.95
N THR A 144 5.24 2.01 -5.99
CA THR A 144 5.85 3.31 -6.30
C THR A 144 5.44 3.81 -7.68
N LEU A 145 5.40 2.93 -8.69
CA LEU A 145 4.97 3.27 -10.04
C LEU A 145 3.51 3.72 -10.06
N PHE A 146 2.62 3.00 -9.38
CA PHE A 146 1.20 3.37 -9.35
C PHE A 146 0.96 4.65 -8.57
N GLN A 147 1.62 4.86 -7.44
CA GLN A 147 1.57 6.15 -6.75
C GLN A 147 2.05 7.30 -7.63
N TYR A 148 3.15 7.09 -8.38
CA TYR A 148 3.65 8.10 -9.31
C TYR A 148 2.65 8.40 -10.43
N LEU A 149 2.05 7.37 -11.03
CA LEU A 149 1.03 7.51 -12.07
C LEU A 149 -0.24 8.22 -11.55
N GLU A 150 -0.65 7.90 -10.32
CA GLU A 150 -1.79 8.52 -9.65
C GLU A 150 -1.55 10.01 -9.38
N ASN A 151 -0.36 10.36 -8.87
CA ASN A 151 0.03 11.75 -8.63
C ASN A 151 0.11 12.57 -9.93
N ARG A 152 0.43 11.94 -11.07
CA ARG A 152 0.52 12.64 -12.38
C ARG A 152 -0.79 12.78 -13.13
N MET A 153 -1.57 11.70 -13.23
CA MET A 153 -2.77 11.67 -14.08
C MET A 153 -4.06 11.95 -13.30
N GLY A 154 -3.98 11.93 -11.97
CA GLY A 154 -5.15 11.88 -11.10
C GLY A 154 -5.84 10.50 -11.17
N GLN A 155 -6.35 10.03 -10.03
CA GLN A 155 -6.97 8.70 -9.86
C GLN A 155 -7.92 8.26 -10.98
N LYS A 156 -8.66 9.19 -11.59
CA LYS A 156 -9.69 8.89 -12.60
C LYS A 156 -9.12 8.50 -13.97
N GLN A 157 -7.90 8.92 -14.34
CA GLN A 157 -7.29 8.63 -15.64
C GLN A 157 -6.27 7.50 -15.60
N ALA A 158 -5.71 7.19 -14.42
CA ALA A 158 -4.77 6.07 -14.26
C ALA A 158 -5.38 4.69 -14.60
N GLY A 159 -6.72 4.59 -14.59
CA GLY A 159 -7.42 3.35 -14.95
C GLY A 159 -7.18 2.22 -13.96
N LEU A 160 -6.76 2.54 -12.73
CA LEU A 160 -6.54 1.54 -11.68
C LEU A 160 -7.87 0.84 -11.35
N PRO A 161 -7.91 -0.50 -11.33
CA PRO A 161 -9.13 -1.24 -11.12
C PRO A 161 -9.62 -1.06 -9.67
N ARG A 162 -10.52 -0.10 -9.44
CA ARG A 162 -11.26 0.01 -8.17
C ARG A 162 -12.48 -0.89 -8.25
N PHE A 163 -12.44 -2.04 -7.59
CA PHE A 163 -13.52 -3.01 -7.59
C PHE A 163 -14.38 -2.84 -6.33
N ALA A 164 -15.66 -2.52 -6.48
CA ALA A 164 -16.64 -2.47 -5.39
C ALA A 164 -16.26 -1.60 -4.15
N GLY A 165 -15.38 -0.60 -4.33
CA GLY A 165 -14.89 0.25 -3.23
C GLY A 165 -13.63 -0.25 -2.54
N PHE A 166 -12.98 -1.29 -3.07
CA PHE A 166 -11.62 -1.72 -2.73
C PHE A 166 -10.61 -1.12 -3.71
N GLU A 167 -9.47 -0.69 -3.20
CA GLU A 167 -8.31 -0.21 -3.95
C GLU A 167 -7.31 -1.34 -4.21
N THR A 168 -6.37 -1.11 -5.13
CA THR A 168 -5.28 -2.06 -5.42
C THR A 168 -4.46 -2.35 -4.17
N GLU A 169 -4.37 -1.38 -3.26
CA GLU A 169 -3.67 -1.47 -1.98
C GLU A 169 -4.38 -2.40 -1.01
N ASP A 170 -5.72 -2.50 -1.08
CA ASP A 170 -6.51 -3.41 -0.23
C ASP A 170 -6.23 -4.90 -0.52
N VAL A 171 -5.65 -5.20 -1.69
CA VAL A 171 -5.19 -6.57 -2.01
C VAL A 171 -4.16 -7.05 -0.98
N MET A 172 -3.40 -6.13 -0.36
CA MET A 172 -2.48 -6.47 0.73
C MET A 172 -3.21 -7.02 1.96
N TYR A 173 -4.48 -6.66 2.21
CA TYR A 173 -5.25 -7.27 3.31
C TYR A 173 -5.58 -8.74 3.05
N LEU A 174 -5.55 -9.21 1.79
CA LEU A 174 -5.76 -10.63 1.47
C LEU A 174 -4.54 -11.48 1.85
N ILE A 175 -3.37 -10.87 2.02
CA ILE A 175 -2.15 -11.58 2.44
C ILE A 175 -2.36 -12.20 3.83
N GLY A 176 -3.00 -11.49 4.76
CA GLY A 176 -3.23 -11.98 6.12
C GLY A 176 -4.03 -13.30 6.17
N PRO A 177 -5.28 -13.31 5.65
CA PRO A 177 -6.09 -14.52 5.54
C PRO A 177 -5.42 -15.64 4.73
N ALA A 178 -4.72 -15.29 3.65
CA ALA A 178 -4.02 -16.28 2.84
C ALA A 178 -2.85 -16.93 3.62
N ILE A 179 -2.12 -16.17 4.43
CA ILE A 179 -1.09 -16.71 5.33
C ILE A 179 -1.72 -17.59 6.42
N TRP A 180 -2.81 -17.15 7.06
CA TRP A 180 -3.51 -17.98 8.07
C TRP A 180 -4.06 -19.29 7.51
N GLY A 181 -4.38 -19.32 6.21
CA GLY A 181 -4.76 -20.54 5.48
C GLY A 181 -3.59 -21.43 5.06
N GLY A 182 -2.35 -21.12 5.45
CA GLY A 182 -1.14 -21.86 5.04
C GLY A 182 -0.66 -21.54 3.62
N GLY A 183 -1.17 -20.48 3.00
CA GLY A 183 -0.88 -20.09 1.61
C GLY A 183 0.44 -19.34 1.41
N LEU A 184 1.38 -19.40 2.35
CA LEU A 184 2.58 -18.56 2.31
C LEU A 184 3.52 -18.89 1.13
N ILE A 185 3.69 -20.18 0.83
CA ILE A 185 4.45 -20.66 -0.35
C ILE A 185 3.80 -20.21 -1.68
N PRO A 186 2.51 -20.48 -1.96
CA PRO A 186 1.90 -20.05 -3.21
C PRO A 186 1.87 -18.52 -3.35
N ILE A 187 1.73 -17.76 -2.25
CA ILE A 187 1.87 -16.29 -2.28
C ILE A 187 3.26 -15.89 -2.75
N LEU A 188 4.31 -16.49 -2.20
CA LEU A 188 5.69 -16.16 -2.57
C LEU A 188 5.97 -16.48 -4.05
N ILE A 189 5.52 -17.64 -4.53
CA ILE A 189 5.65 -18.03 -5.94
C ILE A 189 4.89 -17.06 -6.85
N ALA A 190 3.63 -16.77 -6.50
CA ALA A 190 2.77 -15.86 -7.26
C ALA A 190 3.35 -14.44 -7.30
N ALA A 191 3.91 -13.94 -6.20
CA ALA A 191 4.56 -12.63 -6.16
C ALA A 191 5.86 -12.63 -6.98
N THR A 192 6.67 -13.69 -6.90
CA THR A 192 7.96 -13.80 -7.61
C THR A 192 7.77 -13.78 -9.11
N ILE A 193 6.71 -14.39 -9.64
CA ILE A 193 6.43 -14.45 -11.07
C ILE A 193 5.52 -13.28 -11.49
N GLY A 194 4.43 -13.08 -10.75
CA GLY A 194 3.38 -12.13 -11.10
C GLY A 194 3.82 -10.67 -10.99
N ALA A 195 4.53 -10.29 -9.94
CA ALA A 195 4.91 -8.89 -9.73
C ALA A 195 5.90 -8.39 -10.80
N PRO A 196 6.99 -9.09 -11.16
CA PRO A 196 7.86 -8.65 -12.25
C PRO A 196 7.14 -8.60 -13.60
N LEU A 197 6.34 -9.63 -13.95
CA LEU A 197 5.62 -9.67 -15.22
C LEU A 197 4.62 -8.52 -15.33
N PHE A 198 3.87 -8.26 -14.26
CA PHE A 198 2.94 -7.15 -14.20
C PHE A 198 3.67 -5.80 -14.22
N GLY A 199 4.82 -5.69 -13.57
CA GLY A 199 5.70 -4.52 -13.63
C GLY A 199 6.17 -4.22 -15.05
N LEU A 200 6.65 -5.23 -15.78
CA LEU A 200 7.05 -5.09 -17.18
C LEU A 200 5.86 -4.68 -18.07
N TRP A 201 4.71 -5.32 -17.89
CA TRP A 201 3.49 -4.95 -18.59
C TRP A 201 3.09 -3.50 -18.30
N ALA A 202 3.12 -3.08 -17.03
CA ALA A 202 2.78 -1.72 -16.61
C ALA A 202 3.75 -0.70 -17.21
N LEU A 203 5.05 -0.98 -17.18
CA LEU A 203 6.06 -0.12 -17.81
C LEU A 203 5.82 0.03 -19.31
N VAL A 204 5.47 -1.04 -20.02
CA VAL A 204 5.17 -0.97 -21.46
C VAL A 204 3.85 -0.23 -21.71
N ARG A 205 2.82 -0.50 -20.91
CA ARG A 205 1.47 0.07 -21.04
C ARG A 205 1.45 1.57 -20.79
N TYR A 206 2.16 2.01 -19.74
CA TYR A 206 2.19 3.39 -19.27
C TYR A 206 3.47 4.13 -19.67
N ARG A 207 4.27 3.59 -20.60
CA ARG A 207 5.53 4.21 -21.04
C ARG A 207 5.38 5.64 -21.51
N ARG A 208 4.25 5.99 -22.14
CA ARG A 208 4.05 7.35 -22.68
C ARG A 208 3.85 8.32 -21.54
N GLU A 209 3.13 7.91 -20.52
CA GLU A 209 2.78 8.67 -19.33
C GLU A 209 3.98 8.82 -18.39
N ILE A 210 4.84 7.79 -18.33
CA ILE A 210 6.10 7.80 -17.57
C ILE A 210 7.15 8.70 -18.24
N PHE A 211 7.36 8.54 -19.55
CA PHE A 211 8.46 9.17 -20.29
C PHE A 211 8.12 10.46 -21.03
N GLN A 212 6.85 10.82 -21.20
CA GLN A 212 6.50 12.17 -21.65
C GLN A 212 6.72 13.14 -20.48
N ALA A 213 7.87 13.82 -20.51
CA ALA A 213 8.14 14.99 -19.69
C ALA A 213 7.08 16.06 -19.97
N ALA A 214 6.62 16.72 -18.90
CA ALA A 214 5.80 17.91 -18.98
C ALA A 214 6.43 18.87 -20.00
N LYS A 215 5.66 19.20 -21.03
CA LYS A 215 5.96 20.31 -21.92
C LYS A 215 5.28 21.56 -21.37
#